data_AF-A0A3R6PCP4-F1
#
_entry.id   AF-A0A3R6PCP4-F1
#
_cell.length_a   1.000
_cell.length_b   1.000
_cell.length_c   1.000
_cell.angle_alpha   90.00
_cell.angle_beta   90.00
_cell.angle_gamma   90.00
#
_symmetry.space_group_name_H-M   'P 1'
#
loop_
_entity.id
_entity.type
_entity.pdbx_description
1 polymer ?
#
loop_
_entity_poly.entity_id
_entity_poly.type
_entity_poly.pdbx_seq_one_letter_code
_entity_poly.pdbx_strand_id
1 'polypeptide(L)' 'MSQKIETYNEAVEKLRKIVADIENGDLDVDVLSEKVKEATRLIKLCKEKLYKADEEVKKVLEELE' A
#
# COMPACT_ATOMS: atom_id res chain seq x y z
N MET A 1 3.01 17.09 -16.08
CA MET A 1 3.28 15.63 -15.97
C MET A 1 2.15 15.03 -15.15
N SER A 2 1.43 14.06 -15.70
CA SER A 2 0.24 13.49 -15.08
C SER A 2 0.60 12.79 -13.77
N GLN A 3 -0.02 13.17 -12.66
CA GLN A 3 0.12 12.46 -11.39
C GLN A 3 -0.47 11.05 -11.57
N LYS A 4 0.38 10.03 -11.66
CA LYS A 4 -0.06 8.65 -11.81
C LYS A 4 -0.64 8.19 -10.47
N ILE A 5 -1.95 7.96 -10.44
CA ILE A 5 -2.63 7.41 -9.27
C ILE A 5 -2.13 5.98 -9.08
N GLU A 6 -1.45 5.73 -7.98
CA GLU A 6 -0.92 4.42 -7.63
C GLU A 6 -2.08 3.44 -7.33
N THR A 7 -2.10 2.31 -8.03
CA THR A 7 -3.12 1.28 -7.84
C THR A 7 -2.83 0.44 -6.59
N TYR A 8 -3.84 -0.30 -6.09
CA TYR A 8 -3.65 -1.20 -4.95
C TYR A 8 -2.58 -2.25 -5.26
N ASN A 9 -2.64 -2.86 -6.45
CA ASN A 9 -1.71 -3.91 -6.86
C ASN A 9 -0.28 -3.38 -6.99
N GLU A 10 -0.09 -2.21 -7.62
CA GLU A 10 1.23 -1.58 -7.71
C GLU A 10 1.81 -1.30 -6.31
N ALA A 11 0.98 -0.85 -5.36
CA ALA A 11 1.43 -0.59 -3.99
C ALA A 11 1.84 -1.86 -3.26
N VAL A 12 1.08 -2.95 -3.42
CA VAL A 12 1.41 -4.27 -2.84
C VAL A 12 2.68 -4.85 -3.45
N GLU A 13 2.87 -4.73 -4.76
CA GLU A 13 4.10 -5.18 -5.42
C GLU A 13 5.33 -4.41 -4.92
N LYS A 14 5.21 -3.09 -4.73
CA LYS A 14 6.28 -2.28 -4.15
C LYS A 14 6.56 -2.68 -2.70
N LEU A 15 5.54 -2.92 -1.90
CA LEU A 15 5.70 -3.41 -0.53
C LEU A 15 6.47 -4.73 -0.47
N ARG A 16 6.14 -5.70 -1.35
CA ARG A 16 6.86 -6.98 -1.44
C ARG A 16 8.33 -6.78 -1.76
N LYS A 17 8.65 -5.86 -2.68
CA LYS A 17 10.04 -5.51 -3.00
C LYS A 17 10.76 -4.90 -1.81
N ILE A 18 10.11 -3.97 -1.10
CA ILE A 18 10.70 -3.35 0.10
C ILE A 18 10.99 -4.41 1.17
N VAL A 19 10.05 -5.33 1.41
CA VAL A 19 10.27 -6.43 2.38
C VAL A 19 11.45 -7.31 1.95
N ALA A 20 11.50 -7.72 0.69
CA ALA A 20 12.61 -8.52 0.16
C ALA A 20 13.96 -7.79 0.28
N ASP A 21 14.01 -6.49 -0.02
CA ASP A 21 15.22 -5.67 0.14
C ASP A 21 15.68 -5.63 1.60
N ILE A 22 14.75 -5.51 2.55
CA ILE A 22 15.03 -5.48 3.99
C ILE A 22 15.51 -6.84 4.49
N GLU A 23 14.86 -7.93 4.05
CA GLU A 23 15.22 -9.30 4.42
C GLU A 23 16.59 -9.72 3.89
N ASN A 24 17.03 -9.18 2.76
CA ASN A 24 18.37 -9.42 2.23
C ASN A 24 19.49 -8.86 3.13
N GLY A 25 19.18 -7.93 4.04
CA GLY A 25 20.07 -7.52 5.13
C GLY A 25 21.29 -6.67 4.75
N ASP A 26 21.50 -6.38 3.47
CA ASP A 26 22.63 -5.58 2.96
C ASP A 26 22.25 -4.10 2.73
N LEU A 27 21.36 -3.57 3.58
CA LEU A 27 20.89 -2.19 3.52
C LEU A 27 21.58 -1.34 4.59
N ASP A 28 22.10 -0.19 4.16
CA ASP A 28 22.53 0.87 5.07
C ASP A 28 21.35 1.37 5.94
N VAL A 29 21.64 1.80 7.17
CA VAL A 29 20.62 2.24 8.14
C VAL A 29 19.78 3.42 7.64
N ASP A 30 20.38 4.33 6.88
CA ASP A 30 19.67 5.47 6.30
C ASP A 30 18.71 4.99 5.19
N VAL A 31 19.14 4.01 4.39
CA VAL A 31 18.32 3.39 3.35
C VAL A 31 17.16 2.61 3.96
N LEU A 32 17.41 1.88 5.05
CA LEU A 32 16.37 1.17 5.80
C LEU A 32 15.29 2.13 6.28
N SER A 33 15.67 3.27 6.86
CA SER A 33 14.74 4.31 7.32
C SER A 33 13.84 4.81 6.19
N GLU A 34 14.40 5.10 5.01
CA GLU A 34 13.64 5.54 3.84
C GLU A 34 12.70 4.44 3.30
N LYS A 35 13.17 3.19 3.26
CA LYS A 35 12.35 2.03 2.85
C LYS A 35 11.16 1.83 3.77
N VAL A 36 11.35 1.97 5.08
CA VAL A 36 10.27 1.85 6.08
C VAL A 36 9.25 2.99 5.94
N LYS A 37 9.69 4.23 5.69
CA LYS A 37 8.78 5.36 5.42
C LYS A 37 7.94 5.12 4.17
N GLU A 38 8.56 4.65 3.09
CA GLU A 38 7.85 4.33 1.86
C GLU A 38 6.86 3.17 2.07
N ALA A 39 7.26 2.11 2.78
CA ALA A 39 6.35 1.02 3.14
C ALA A 39 5.15 1.53 3.94
N THR A 40 5.37 2.45 4.90
CA THR A 40 4.29 3.05 5.68
C THR A 40 3.32 3.84 4.80
N ARG A 41 3.83 4.61 3.82
CA ARG A 41 3.01 5.34 2.83
C ARG A 41 2.13 4.37 2.02
N LEU A 42 2.74 3.28 1.52
CA LEU A 42 2.05 2.28 0.72
C LEU A 42 0.97 1.52 1.53
N ILE A 43 1.26 1.15 2.77
CA ILE A 43 0.29 0.51 3.67
C ILE A 43 -0.91 1.42 3.90
N LYS A 44 -0.69 2.72 4.12
CA LYS A 44 -1.77 3.68 4.30
C LYS A 44 -2.67 3.76 3.06
N LEU A 45 -2.06 3.84 1.87
CA LEU A 45 -2.78 3.82 0.60
C LEU A 45 -3.61 2.53 0.42
N CYS A 46 -3.03 1.37 0.72
CA CYS A 46 -3.73 0.09 0.67
C CYS A 46 -4.93 0.07 1.63
N LYS A 47 -4.75 0.54 2.87
CA LYS A 47 -5.82 0.58 3.87
C LYS A 47 -6.97 1.49 3.44
N GLU A 48 -6.67 2.66 2.88
CA GLU A 48 -7.70 3.59 2.39
C GLU A 48 -8.51 2.99 1.24
N LYS A 49 -7.85 2.29 0.29
CA LYS A 49 -8.56 1.62 -0.81
C LYS A 49 -9.46 0.48 -0.32
N LEU A 50 -8.97 -0.34 0.62
CA LEU A 50 -9.75 -1.42 1.20
C LEU A 50 -10.96 -0.89 1.98
N TYR A 51 -10.77 0.18 2.75
CA TYR A 51 -11.87 0.80 3.49
C TYR A 51 -12.97 1.32 2.56
N LYS A 52 -12.59 2.01 1.47
CA LYS A 52 -13.57 2.48 0.47
C LYS A 52 -14.33 1.33 -0.19
N ALA A 53 -13.63 0.26 -0.54
CA ALA A 53 -14.26 -0.92 -1.12
C ALA A 53 -15.24 -1.59 -0.14
N ASP A 54 -14.88 -1.68 1.14
CA ASP A 54 -15.75 -2.21 2.20
C ASP A 54 -17.01 -1.34 2.38
N GLU A 55 -16.88 -0.02 2.36
CA GLU A 55 -18.03 0.89 2.42
C GLU A 55 -18.95 0.76 1.20
N GLU A 56 -18.41 0.61 0.00
CA GLU A 56 -19.20 0.37 -1.22
C GLU A 56 -19.95 -0.96 -1.14
N VAL A 57 -19.31 -2.03 -0.68
CA VAL A 57 -19.96 -3.34 -0.49
C VAL A 57 -21.09 -3.24 0.53
N LYS A 58 -20.86 -2.57 1.66
CA LYS A 58 -21.90 -2.37 2.69
C LYS A 58 -23.12 -1.64 2.15
N LYS A 59 -22.93 -0.55 1.40
CA LYS A 59 -24.04 0.20 0.79
C LYS A 59 -24.87 -0.67 -0.17
N VAL A 60 -24.19 -1.46 -1.01
CA VAL A 60 -24.89 -2.36 -1.94
C VAL A 60 -25.69 -3.42 -1.18
N LEU A 61 -25.17 -3.94 -0.06
CA LEU A 61 -25.91 -4.88 0.77
C LEU A 61 -27.14 -4.23 1.43
N GLU A 62 -27.02 -3.00 1.93
CA GLU A 62 -28.14 -2.24 2.50
C GLU A 62 -29.24 -1.94 1.47
N GLU A 63 -28.89 -1.72 0.20
CA GLU A 63 -29.87 -1.51 -0.90
C GLU A 63 -30.61 -2.80 -1.31
N LEU A 64 -30.09 -3.97 -0.96
CA LEU A 64 -30.68 -5.27 -1.25
C LEU A 64 -31.61 -5.78 -0.13
N GLU A 65 -31.61 -5.13 1.04
CA GLU A 65 -32.54 -5.35 2.15
C GLU A 65 -33.83 -4.54 2.00
#